data_AF-A0A8T3Z8J4-F1
#
_entry.id   AF-A0A8T3Z8J4-F1
#
_cell.length_a   1.000
_cell.length_b   1.000
_cell.length_c   1.000
_cell.angle_alpha   90.00
_cell.angle_beta   90.00
_cell.angle_gamma   90.00
#
_symmetry.space_group_name_H-M   'P 1'
#
loop_
_entity.id
_entity.type
_entity.pdbx_description
1 polymer ?
#
loop_
_entity_poly.entity_id
_entity_poly.type
_entity_poly.pdbx_seq_one_letter_code
_entity_poly.pdbx_strand_id
1 'polypeptide(L)'
;MKRFGSSGQSAIFDAVIFLVIMLVASSVLFMYSSGAAWQQDASTRAEESLHAQRALGALLRGDAGNWTYAGLDNATINTTGLSIEASLVQEMTMLAGGVPSAHFIGMNENISKLARALLGDARDWALALSDGQNASLIVISDSIASLAELPAERAASSAVCPSLSGGGDVTITLYVWRH
;
A
#
# COMPACT_ATOMS: atom_id res chain seq x y z
N MET A 1 42.33 -32.87 59.14
CA MET A 1 41.14 -32.85 58.25
C MET A 1 40.72 -31.39 58.04
N LYS A 2 41.18 -30.75 56.96
CA LYS A 2 40.82 -29.36 56.63
C LYS A 2 39.36 -29.36 56.14
N ARG A 3 38.44 -28.78 56.90
CA ARG A 3 37.07 -28.51 56.46
C ARG A 3 37.13 -27.44 55.39
N PHE A 4 37.02 -27.84 54.12
CA PHE A 4 36.81 -26.89 53.03
C PHE A 4 35.41 -26.29 53.16
N GLY A 5 35.38 -25.07 53.70
CA GLY A 5 34.47 -23.95 53.40
C GLY A 5 33.00 -24.23 53.11
N SER A 6 32.16 -24.15 54.15
CA SER A 6 30.72 -23.89 54.03
C SER A 6 30.40 -22.56 53.30
N SER A 7 31.35 -21.63 53.26
CA SER A 7 31.26 -20.34 52.57
C SER A 7 31.30 -20.45 51.04
N GLY A 8 31.99 -21.46 50.48
CA GLY A 8 32.09 -21.64 49.02
C GLY A 8 30.80 -22.19 48.38
N GLN A 9 30.11 -23.11 49.07
CA GLN A 9 28.82 -23.65 48.60
C GLN A 9 27.71 -22.60 48.65
N SER A 10 27.71 -21.74 49.67
CA SER A 10 26.76 -20.63 49.79
C SER A 10 26.92 -19.62 48.65
N ALA A 11 28.15 -19.31 48.25
CA ALA A 11 28.44 -18.37 47.15
C ALA A 11 28.01 -18.93 45.77
N ILE A 12 28.19 -20.23 45.54
CA ILE A 12 27.75 -20.89 44.30
C ILE A 12 26.22 -20.88 44.20
N PHE A 13 25.53 -21.17 45.31
CA PHE A 13 24.08 -21.17 45.34
C PHE A 13 23.51 -19.77 45.07
N ASP A 14 24.10 -18.74 45.66
CA ASP A 14 23.69 -17.35 45.45
C ASP A 14 23.93 -16.89 44.00
N ALA A 15 25.08 -17.25 43.41
CA ALA A 15 25.37 -16.96 42.00
C ALA A 15 24.39 -17.65 41.03
N VAL A 16 23.97 -18.88 41.33
CA VAL A 16 22.98 -19.61 40.53
C VAL A 16 21.60 -18.97 40.64
N ILE A 17 21.17 -18.60 41.84
CA ILE A 17 19.91 -17.87 42.04
C ILE A 17 19.95 -16.54 41.29
N PHE A 18 21.05 -15.79 41.39
CA PHE A 18 21.22 -14.53 40.69
C PHE A 18 21.13 -14.71 39.17
N LEU A 19 21.79 -15.74 38.62
CA LEU A 19 21.70 -16.10 37.20
C LEU A 19 20.26 -16.39 36.78
N VAL A 20 19.53 -17.20 37.55
CA VAL A 20 18.13 -17.56 37.25
C VAL A 20 17.23 -16.33 37.27
N ILE A 21 17.38 -15.46 38.28
CA ILE A 21 16.63 -14.21 38.37
C ILE A 21 16.96 -13.32 37.17
N MET A 22 18.23 -13.22 36.78
CA MET A 22 18.63 -12.41 35.63
C MET A 22 18.06 -12.97 34.32
N LEU A 23 17.99 -14.29 34.17
CA LEU A 23 17.41 -14.96 33.01
C LEU A 23 15.89 -14.71 32.90
N VAL A 24 15.18 -14.81 34.04
CA VAL A 24 13.74 -14.52 34.11
C VAL A 24 13.48 -13.02 33.88
N ALA A 25 14.28 -12.13 34.46
CA ALA A 25 14.15 -10.69 34.21
C ALA A 25 14.41 -10.35 32.74
N SER A 26 15.42 -10.97 32.12
CA SER A 26 15.74 -10.77 30.71
C SER A 26 14.64 -11.30 29.80
N SER A 27 14.03 -12.46 30.10
CA SER A 27 12.94 -13.00 29.29
C SER A 27 11.67 -12.15 29.38
N VAL A 28 11.33 -11.62 30.56
CA VAL A 28 10.20 -10.70 30.75
C VAL A 28 10.42 -9.38 30.01
N LEU A 29 11.63 -8.81 30.10
CA LEU A 29 12.00 -7.61 29.34
C LEU A 29 11.93 -7.85 27.84
N PHE A 30 12.40 -9.00 27.37
CA PHE A 30 12.34 -9.37 25.95
C PHE A 30 10.89 -9.48 25.48
N MET A 31 10.03 -10.20 26.22
CA MET A 31 8.61 -10.32 25.90
C MET A 31 7.89 -8.96 25.86
N TYR A 32 8.16 -8.08 26.83
CA TYR A 32 7.54 -6.76 26.89
C TYR A 32 8.00 -5.87 25.73
N SER A 33 9.30 -5.88 25.42
CA SER A 33 9.85 -5.12 24.29
C SER A 33 9.29 -5.60 22.95
N SER A 34 9.16 -6.92 22.76
CA SER A 34 8.53 -7.48 21.57
C SER A 34 7.06 -7.14 21.49
N GLY A 35 6.30 -7.26 22.59
CA GLY A 35 4.88 -6.92 22.59
C GLY A 35 4.63 -5.46 22.22
N ALA A 36 5.42 -4.54 22.77
CA ALA A 36 5.34 -3.11 22.46
C ALA A 36 5.67 -2.81 20.98
N ALA A 37 6.72 -3.43 20.43
CA ALA A 37 7.09 -3.26 19.03
C ALA A 37 5.99 -3.74 18.08
N TRP A 38 5.43 -4.93 18.33
CA TRP A 38 4.34 -5.49 17.51
C TRP A 38 3.07 -4.64 17.56
N GLN A 39 2.77 -4.07 18.72
CA GLN A 39 1.57 -3.24 18.91
C GLN A 39 1.72 -1.88 18.21
N GLN A 40 2.93 -1.32 18.21
CA GLN A 40 3.26 -0.10 17.47
C GLN A 40 3.24 -0.32 15.94
N ASP A 41 3.74 -1.46 15.46
CA ASP A 41 3.68 -1.80 14.03
C ASP A 41 2.23 -2.00 13.58
N ALA A 42 1.41 -2.68 14.39
CA ALA A 42 0.00 -2.89 14.10
C ALA A 42 -0.80 -1.58 14.05
N SER A 43 -0.57 -0.65 14.99
CA SER A 43 -1.23 0.67 14.97
C SER A 43 -0.81 1.47 13.73
N THR A 44 0.48 1.41 13.39
CA THR A 44 1.02 2.13 12.23
C THR A 44 0.43 1.63 10.92
N ARG A 45 0.33 0.31 10.73
CA ARG A 45 -0.32 -0.28 9.54
C ARG A 45 -1.81 0.04 9.45
N ALA A 46 -2.52 0.07 10.58
CA ALA A 46 -3.92 0.45 10.62
C ALA A 46 -4.13 1.92 10.20
N GLU A 47 -3.25 2.82 10.67
CA GLU A 47 -3.26 4.23 10.25
C GLU A 47 -2.95 4.40 8.77
N GLU A 48 -1.98 3.65 8.23
CA GLU A 48 -1.64 3.68 6.81
C GLU A 48 -2.76 3.15 5.93
N SER A 49 -3.43 2.08 6.34
CA SER A 49 -4.61 1.55 5.64
C SER A 49 -5.75 2.59 5.62
N LEU A 50 -6.00 3.25 6.76
CA LEU A 50 -7.01 4.30 6.84
C LEU A 50 -6.65 5.51 5.98
N HIS A 51 -5.37 5.88 5.94
CA HIS A 51 -4.87 6.95 5.09
C HIS A 51 -5.04 6.60 3.61
N ALA A 52 -4.65 5.38 3.19
CA ALA A 52 -4.84 4.89 1.83
C ALA A 52 -6.32 4.88 1.44
N GLN A 53 -7.23 4.47 2.35
CA GLN A 53 -8.66 4.50 2.09
C GLN A 53 -9.20 5.92 1.88
N ARG A 54 -8.80 6.87 2.73
CA ARG A 54 -9.20 8.27 2.59
C ARG A 54 -8.62 8.90 1.32
N ALA A 55 -7.36 8.61 1.02
CA ALA A 55 -6.68 9.08 -0.18
C ALA A 55 -7.34 8.53 -1.44
N LEU A 56 -7.64 7.23 -1.50
CA LEU A 56 -8.37 6.61 -2.62
C LEU A 56 -9.75 7.26 -2.80
N GLY A 57 -10.52 7.40 -1.72
CA GLY A 57 -11.84 8.02 -1.78
C GLY A 57 -11.79 9.51 -2.17
N ALA A 58 -10.73 10.23 -1.82
CA ALA A 58 -10.51 11.62 -2.27
C ALA A 58 -10.08 11.68 -3.74
N LEU A 59 -9.17 10.78 -4.15
CA LEU A 59 -8.67 10.67 -5.51
C LEU A 59 -9.80 10.36 -6.49
N LEU A 60 -10.61 9.32 -6.22
CA LEU A 60 -11.68 8.89 -7.13
C LEU A 60 -12.77 9.95 -7.33
N ARG A 61 -13.05 10.75 -6.30
CA ARG A 61 -13.98 11.89 -6.36
C ARG A 61 -13.35 13.15 -6.96
N GLY A 62 -12.03 13.17 -7.11
CA GLY A 62 -11.30 14.24 -7.76
C GLY A 62 -11.62 14.31 -9.25
N ASP A 63 -11.35 15.48 -9.83
CA ASP A 63 -11.44 15.70 -11.27
C ASP A 63 -10.09 15.33 -11.92
N ALA A 64 -10.14 14.57 -13.02
CA ALA A 64 -8.94 14.26 -13.81
C ALA A 64 -8.43 15.47 -14.61
N GLY A 65 -9.19 16.57 -14.59
CA GLY A 65 -9.00 17.75 -15.38
C GLY A 65 -9.46 17.54 -16.82
N ASN A 66 -9.18 18.52 -17.67
CA ASN A 66 -9.39 18.38 -19.10
C ASN A 66 -8.21 17.60 -19.69
N TRP A 67 -8.50 16.47 -20.31
CA TRP A 67 -7.49 15.67 -21.01
C TRP A 67 -8.05 15.17 -22.34
N THR A 68 -7.15 14.69 -23.19
CA THR A 68 -7.51 14.17 -24.51
C THR A 68 -6.77 12.87 -24.76
N TYR A 69 -7.40 11.93 -25.44
CA TYR A 69 -6.76 10.71 -25.91
C TYR A 69 -7.13 10.41 -27.36
N ALA A 70 -6.34 9.61 -28.04
CA ALA A 70 -6.65 9.12 -29.38
C ALA A 70 -7.45 7.81 -29.30
N GLY A 71 -8.59 7.76 -29.97
CA GLY A 71 -9.40 6.54 -30.13
C GLY A 71 -8.75 5.51 -31.07
N LEU A 72 -9.45 4.40 -31.29
CA LEU A 72 -9.04 3.32 -32.21
C LEU A 72 -8.83 3.79 -33.67
N ASP A 73 -9.59 4.79 -34.08
CA ASP A 73 -9.54 5.43 -35.41
C ASP A 73 -8.60 6.64 -35.45
N ASN A 74 -7.80 6.85 -34.39
CA ASN A 74 -7.00 8.06 -34.14
C ASN A 74 -7.82 9.36 -34.03
N ALA A 75 -9.15 9.28 -33.86
CA ALA A 75 -9.92 10.47 -33.53
C ALA A 75 -9.54 10.97 -32.13
N THR A 76 -9.32 12.28 -31.99
CA THR A 76 -9.07 12.88 -30.69
C THR A 76 -10.37 12.98 -29.92
N ILE A 77 -10.42 12.31 -28.77
CA ILE A 77 -11.55 12.35 -27.85
C ILE A 77 -11.17 13.29 -26.71
N ASN A 78 -12.00 14.30 -26.49
CA ASN A 78 -11.83 15.25 -25.40
C ASN A 78 -12.72 14.84 -24.23
N THR A 79 -12.13 14.74 -23.05
CA THR A 79 -12.80 14.40 -21.81
C THR A 79 -12.73 15.61 -20.89
N THR A 80 -13.91 16.13 -20.53
CA THR A 80 -14.05 17.33 -19.70
C THR A 80 -15.03 17.06 -18.57
N GLY A 81 -14.64 17.39 -17.34
CA GLY A 81 -15.51 17.28 -16.16
C GLY A 81 -15.84 15.85 -15.75
N LEU A 82 -15.01 14.87 -16.14
CA LEU A 82 -15.13 13.50 -15.65
C LEU A 82 -14.36 13.36 -14.32
N SER A 83 -14.96 12.64 -13.37
CA SER A 83 -14.21 12.21 -12.20
C SER A 83 -13.06 11.28 -12.60
N ILE A 84 -12.05 11.18 -11.75
CA ILE A 84 -10.96 10.20 -11.95
C ILE A 84 -11.52 8.79 -12.01
N GLU A 85 -12.51 8.46 -11.18
CA GLU A 85 -13.23 7.20 -11.25
C GLU A 85 -13.78 6.93 -12.66
N ALA A 86 -14.56 7.86 -13.21
CA ALA A 86 -15.16 7.69 -14.54
C ALA A 86 -14.09 7.62 -15.64
N SER A 87 -13.02 8.40 -15.51
CA SER A 87 -11.91 8.45 -16.47
C SER A 87 -11.13 7.12 -16.50
N LEU A 88 -10.87 6.55 -15.32
CA LEU A 88 -10.22 5.25 -15.14
C LEU A 88 -11.07 4.08 -15.64
N VAL A 89 -12.37 4.10 -15.37
CA VAL A 89 -13.32 3.11 -15.91
C VAL A 89 -13.35 3.21 -17.45
N GLN A 90 -13.36 4.43 -17.99
CA GLN A 90 -13.32 4.64 -19.43
C GLN A 90 -12.02 4.13 -20.05
N GLU A 91 -10.85 4.41 -19.47
CA GLU A 91 -9.57 3.88 -19.93
C GLU A 91 -9.60 2.35 -19.98
N MET A 92 -10.04 1.69 -18.90
CA MET A 92 -10.18 0.22 -18.86
C MET A 92 -11.07 -0.31 -19.99
N THR A 93 -12.25 0.29 -20.21
CA THR A 93 -13.15 -0.08 -21.31
C THR A 93 -12.49 0.09 -22.68
N MET A 94 -11.76 1.19 -22.88
CA MET A 94 -11.10 1.50 -24.16
C MET A 94 -9.90 0.58 -24.43
N LEU A 95 -9.12 0.25 -23.41
CA LEU A 95 -8.02 -0.73 -23.50
C LEU A 95 -8.55 -2.12 -23.85
N ALA A 96 -9.65 -2.54 -23.23
CA ALA A 96 -10.33 -3.79 -23.58
C ALA A 96 -10.84 -3.78 -25.03
N GLY A 97 -11.22 -2.60 -25.55
CA GLY A 97 -11.57 -2.38 -26.95
C GLY A 97 -10.38 -2.36 -27.93
N GLY A 98 -9.14 -2.38 -27.43
CA GLY A 98 -7.92 -2.39 -28.24
C GLY A 98 -7.24 -1.03 -28.44
N VAL A 99 -7.66 0.02 -27.73
CA VAL A 99 -6.92 1.30 -27.72
C VAL A 99 -5.57 1.08 -27.02
N PRO A 100 -4.45 1.57 -27.54
CA PRO A 100 -3.14 1.48 -26.87
C PRO A 100 -3.08 2.29 -25.56
N SER A 101 -2.42 1.76 -24.53
CA SER A 101 -2.22 2.45 -23.25
C SER A 101 -1.42 3.75 -23.36
N ALA A 102 -0.55 3.86 -24.36
CA ALA A 102 0.20 5.08 -24.64
C ALA A 102 -0.70 6.31 -24.91
N HIS A 103 -1.95 6.10 -25.32
CA HIS A 103 -2.88 7.20 -25.61
C HIS A 103 -3.41 7.87 -24.33
N PHE A 104 -3.21 7.26 -23.15
CA PHE A 104 -3.72 7.74 -21.87
C PHE A 104 -2.65 8.36 -20.97
N ILE A 105 -1.41 8.52 -21.46
CA ILE A 105 -0.26 9.05 -20.68
C ILE A 105 -0.61 10.39 -20.01
N GLY A 106 -1.22 11.33 -20.74
CA GLY A 106 -1.57 12.64 -20.19
C GLY A 106 -2.59 12.58 -19.04
N MET A 107 -3.54 11.65 -19.10
CA MET A 107 -4.48 11.40 -18.00
C MET A 107 -3.74 10.81 -16.80
N ASN A 108 -2.90 9.81 -17.03
CA ASN A 108 -2.16 9.09 -15.99
C ASN A 108 -1.17 10.01 -15.28
N GLU A 109 -0.57 10.97 -15.98
CA GLU A 109 0.24 12.04 -15.40
C GLU A 109 -0.56 12.96 -14.49
N ASN A 110 -1.78 13.35 -14.88
CA ASN A 110 -2.65 14.20 -14.05
C ASN A 110 -3.11 13.47 -12.79
N ILE A 111 -3.51 12.21 -12.92
CA ILE A 111 -3.85 11.33 -11.79
C ILE A 111 -2.64 11.21 -10.86
N SER A 112 -1.44 11.04 -11.42
CA SER A 112 -0.20 10.95 -10.63
C SER A 112 0.10 12.22 -9.84
N LYS A 113 -0.10 13.40 -10.44
CA LYS A 113 0.05 14.69 -9.74
C LYS A 113 -0.95 14.83 -8.59
N LEU A 114 -2.21 14.43 -8.80
CA LEU A 114 -3.22 14.51 -7.75
C LEU A 114 -2.94 13.49 -6.63
N ALA A 115 -2.56 12.26 -6.98
CA ALA A 115 -2.18 11.24 -6.01
C ALA A 115 -1.00 11.71 -5.15
N ARG A 116 0.04 12.30 -5.76
CA ARG A 116 1.15 12.91 -5.02
C ARG A 116 0.69 14.03 -4.09
N ALA A 117 -0.19 14.91 -4.55
CA ALA A 117 -0.72 16.00 -3.71
C ALA A 117 -1.52 15.48 -2.50
N LEU A 118 -2.20 14.34 -2.63
CA LEU A 118 -2.98 13.72 -1.54
C LEU A 118 -2.13 12.92 -0.56
N LEU A 119 -1.12 12.21 -1.05
CA LEU A 119 -0.28 11.29 -0.25
C LEU A 119 0.95 11.98 0.33
N GLY A 120 1.41 13.06 -0.31
CA GLY A 120 2.64 13.77 0.01
C GLY A 120 3.90 13.05 -0.49
N ASP A 121 5.06 13.64 -0.19
CA ASP A 121 6.37 13.11 -0.61
C ASP A 121 6.93 12.02 0.33
N ALA A 122 6.30 11.83 1.49
CA ALA A 122 6.76 10.86 2.48
C ALA A 122 6.31 9.42 2.19
N ARG A 123 5.55 9.21 1.11
CA ARG A 123 4.95 7.92 0.76
C ARG A 123 5.06 7.69 -0.74
N ASP A 124 5.45 6.47 -1.07
CA ASP A 124 5.37 5.94 -2.41
C ASP A 124 4.00 5.29 -2.61
N TRP A 125 3.60 5.17 -3.87
CA TRP A 125 2.27 4.67 -4.19
C TRP A 125 2.16 4.04 -5.58
N ALA A 126 1.13 3.22 -5.71
CA ALA A 126 0.71 2.69 -7.00
C ALA A 126 -0.79 2.50 -7.03
N LEU A 127 -1.41 2.85 -8.15
CA LEU A 127 -2.81 2.59 -8.45
C LEU A 127 -2.88 1.45 -9.45
N ALA A 128 -3.64 0.42 -9.14
CA ALA A 128 -3.87 -0.74 -9.98
C ALA A 128 -5.33 -0.84 -10.38
N LEU A 129 -5.59 -1.21 -11.63
CA LEU A 129 -6.92 -1.41 -12.15
C LEU A 129 -7.09 -2.83 -12.68
N SER A 130 -8.17 -3.48 -12.28
CA SER A 130 -8.48 -4.88 -12.58
C SER A 130 -9.96 -5.01 -12.96
N ASP A 131 -10.27 -5.76 -14.01
CA ASP A 131 -11.63 -5.98 -14.52
C ASP A 131 -12.18 -7.37 -14.17
N GLY A 132 -11.81 -7.92 -13.01
CA GLY A 132 -12.31 -9.22 -12.50
C GLY A 132 -11.92 -10.46 -13.32
N GLN A 133 -11.57 -10.30 -14.60
CA GLN A 133 -11.09 -11.34 -15.50
C GLN A 133 -9.58 -11.27 -15.69
N ASN A 134 -8.99 -10.08 -15.66
CA ASN A 134 -7.55 -9.87 -15.70
C ASN A 134 -7.02 -9.41 -14.34
N ALA A 135 -5.87 -9.95 -13.93
CA ALA A 135 -5.31 -9.71 -12.59
C ALA A 135 -4.94 -8.24 -12.33
N SER A 136 -4.54 -7.49 -13.36
CA SER A 136 -4.47 -6.02 -13.42
C SER A 136 -4.08 -5.60 -14.83
N LEU A 137 -4.84 -4.68 -15.41
CA LEU A 137 -4.64 -4.20 -16.79
C LEU A 137 -3.79 -2.94 -16.84
N ILE A 138 -3.79 -2.15 -15.76
CA ILE A 138 -3.12 -0.84 -15.68
C ILE A 138 -2.45 -0.69 -14.32
N VAL A 139 -1.22 -0.17 -14.32
CA VAL A 139 -0.50 0.30 -13.14
C VAL A 139 -0.10 1.75 -13.37
N ILE A 140 -0.55 2.65 -12.50
CA ILE A 140 -0.15 4.05 -12.47
C ILE A 140 0.65 4.26 -11.18
N SER A 141 1.93 4.59 -11.30
CA SER A 141 2.84 4.77 -10.17
C SER A 141 3.92 5.79 -10.49
N ASP A 142 4.54 6.29 -9.45
CA ASP A 142 5.70 7.17 -9.46
C ASP A 142 7.06 6.44 -9.45
N SER A 143 7.08 5.19 -8.99
CA SER A 143 8.31 4.52 -8.51
C SER A 143 8.45 3.09 -9.04
N ILE A 144 7.35 2.45 -9.45
CA ILE A 144 7.34 1.08 -9.93
C ILE A 144 6.72 0.96 -11.32
N ALA A 145 7.22 0.02 -12.12
CA ALA A 145 6.67 -0.25 -13.45
C ALA A 145 5.62 -1.37 -13.44
N SER A 146 5.62 -2.22 -12.41
CA SER A 146 4.75 -3.39 -12.32
C SER A 146 4.37 -3.76 -10.90
N LEU A 147 3.22 -4.43 -10.71
CA LEU A 147 2.79 -4.90 -9.38
C LEU A 147 3.74 -5.93 -8.74
N ALA A 148 4.61 -6.55 -9.53
CA ALA A 148 5.62 -7.49 -9.02
C ALA A 148 6.70 -6.77 -8.20
N GLU A 149 6.89 -5.47 -8.40
CA GLU A 149 7.86 -4.63 -7.67
C GLU A 149 7.28 -4.09 -6.35
N LEU A 150 6.01 -4.36 -6.04
CA LEU A 150 5.39 -3.86 -4.83
C LEU A 150 6.06 -4.43 -3.57
N PRO A 151 6.41 -3.60 -2.59
CA PRO A 151 6.99 -4.07 -1.34
C PRO A 151 5.99 -4.89 -0.52
N ALA A 152 6.51 -5.78 0.32
CA ALA A 152 5.69 -6.59 1.23
C ALA A 152 4.96 -5.72 2.27
N GLU A 153 5.60 -4.64 2.72
CA GLU A 153 5.09 -3.72 3.72
C GLU A 153 4.29 -2.58 3.08
N ARG A 154 3.18 -2.92 2.44
CA ARG A 154 2.27 -1.95 1.83
C ARG A 154 0.89 -2.00 2.46
N ALA A 155 0.26 -0.84 2.55
CA ALA A 155 -1.17 -0.72 2.78
C ALA A 155 -1.89 -0.76 1.43
N ALA A 156 -3.08 -1.37 1.40
CA ALA A 156 -3.92 -1.43 0.21
C ALA A 156 -5.35 -1.00 0.55
N SER A 157 -5.94 -0.17 -0.29
CA SER A 157 -7.37 0.13 -0.26
C SER A 157 -7.96 -0.07 -1.64
N SER A 158 -9.19 -0.60 -1.72
CA SER A 158 -9.83 -0.89 -3.00
C SER A 158 -11.24 -0.32 -3.04
N ALA A 159 -11.65 0.10 -4.24
CA ALA A 159 -13.01 0.50 -4.57
C ALA A 159 -13.47 -0.30 -5.79
N VAL A 160 -14.75 -0.65 -5.80
CA VAL A 160 -15.38 -1.34 -6.93
C VAL A 160 -16.28 -0.34 -7.63
N CYS A 161 -16.02 -0.13 -8.91
CA CYS A 161 -16.67 0.83 -9.76
C CYS A 161 -17.42 0.09 -10.87
N PRO A 162 -18.73 0.33 -11.05
CA PRO A 162 -19.50 -0.33 -12.10
C PRO A 162 -18.99 0.10 -13.48
N SER A 163 -18.83 -0.86 -14.40
CA SER A 163 -18.40 -0.51 -15.76
C SER A 163 -19.52 0.15 -16.57
N LEU A 164 -19.12 0.99 -17.52
CA LEU A 164 -20.04 1.78 -18.35
C LEU A 164 -20.73 0.96 -19.45
N SER A 165 -20.24 -0.24 -19.78
CA SER A 165 -20.60 -0.96 -21.01
C SER A 165 -20.97 -2.43 -20.81
N GLY A 166 -21.32 -2.83 -19.57
CA GLY A 166 -21.70 -4.22 -19.27
C GLY A 166 -20.53 -5.21 -19.23
N GLY A 167 -19.28 -4.73 -19.33
CA GLY A 167 -18.10 -5.45 -18.85
C GLY A 167 -18.14 -5.53 -17.33
N GLY A 168 -17.51 -6.54 -16.73
CA GLY A 168 -17.51 -6.71 -15.27
C GLY A 168 -17.04 -5.47 -14.50
N ASP A 169 -17.37 -5.40 -13.21
CA ASP A 169 -17.00 -4.26 -12.36
C ASP A 169 -15.48 -4.04 -12.36
N VAL A 170 -15.07 -2.77 -12.40
CA VAL A 170 -13.66 -2.37 -12.35
C VAL A 170 -13.28 -2.21 -10.88
N THR A 171 -12.30 -2.99 -10.45
CA THR A 171 -11.66 -2.81 -9.15
C THR A 171 -10.48 -1.87 -9.28
N ILE A 172 -10.50 -0.78 -8.52
CA ILE A 172 -9.40 0.18 -8.43
C ILE A 172 -8.77 0.02 -7.06
N THR A 173 -7.48 -0.34 -7.02
CA THR A 173 -6.73 -0.54 -5.78
C THR A 173 -5.59 0.46 -5.67
N LEU A 174 -5.57 1.24 -4.59
CA LEU A 174 -4.44 2.09 -4.22
C LEU A 174 -3.55 1.35 -3.22
N TYR A 175 -2.30 1.17 -3.59
CA TYR A 175 -1.21 0.72 -2.73
C TYR A 175 -0.40 1.92 -2.26
N VAL A 176 -0.06 1.94 -0.97
CA VAL A 176 0.74 2.99 -0.36
C VAL A 176 1.77 2.34 0.56
N TRP A 177 3.02 2.81 0.53
CA TRP A 177 4.07 2.35 1.43
C TRP A 177 5.01 3.50 1.79
N ARG A 178 5.87 3.26 2.79
CA ARG A 178 6.94 4.19 3.16
C ARG A 178 8.13 3.97 2.26
N HIS A 179 8.72 5.08 1.85
CA HIS A 179 9.95 5.11 1.07
C HIS A 179 11.15 4.55 1.86
#